data_AF-F7X5C7-F1
#
_entry.id   AF-F7X5C7-F1
#
_cell.length_a   1.000
_cell.length_b   1.000
_cell.length_c   1.000
_cell.angle_alpha   90.00
_cell.angle_beta   90.00
_cell.angle_gamma   90.00
#
_symmetry.space_group_name_H-M   'P 1'
#
loop_
_entity.id
_entity.type
_entity.pdbx_description
1 polymer ?
#
loop_
_entity_poly.entity_id
_entity_poly.type
_entity_poly.pdbx_seq_one_letter_code
_entity_poly.pdbx_strand_id
1 'polypeptide(L)'
;MVATINLTAASANLLNYLKGWATNLNYEGNGQFDSTLPPYDEWAGGQVDIAGSRGVILEGNFSYIIPAGFTGTVDSLEFGRGLTSSSSSGFDLANTDLSIDLGGVSPSKTFTGAIYSLTHNSNVDSDPLANFTGVTSKSGKQQDGLFDYLGEVGTVQNGTSGNDWLYSFDGNDTLNGGAGRDRFVFDRDIDGALSSTIGNDAVNGFTAGAKGDIVRLALQSTAFDSFAEVYAASSQAGANTVINLGALGDITLNGVTKTALVAGNFEFVA
;
A
#
# COMPACT_ATOMS: atom_id res chain seq x y z
N MET A 1 -13.73 -4.16 -5.54
CA MET A 1 -12.82 -5.24 -5.11
C MET A 1 -11.73 -4.60 -4.28
N VAL A 2 -11.09 -5.34 -3.38
CA VAL A 2 -10.09 -4.86 -2.42
C VAL A 2 -8.76 -5.55 -2.71
N ALA A 3 -7.64 -4.83 -2.66
CA ALA A 3 -6.31 -5.42 -2.84
C ALA A 3 -5.82 -6.08 -1.54
N THR A 4 -5.19 -7.26 -1.61
CA THR A 4 -4.67 -7.94 -0.40
C THR A 4 -3.15 -7.86 -0.35
N ILE A 5 -2.61 -7.22 0.68
CA ILE A 5 -1.18 -7.04 0.91
C ILE A 5 -0.76 -8.02 2.02
N ASN A 6 0.14 -8.94 1.70
CA ASN A 6 0.69 -9.89 2.68
C ASN A 6 2.11 -9.47 3.05
N LEU A 7 2.28 -8.97 4.28
CA LEU A 7 3.60 -8.55 4.74
C LEU A 7 4.48 -9.77 5.04
N THR A 8 5.77 -9.60 4.79
CA THR A 8 6.82 -10.53 5.19
C THR A 8 7.71 -9.87 6.24
N ALA A 9 8.67 -10.61 6.79
CA ALA A 9 9.70 -10.01 7.65
C ALA A 9 10.50 -8.88 6.96
N ALA A 10 10.61 -8.90 5.62
CA ALA A 10 11.28 -7.86 4.85
C ALA A 10 10.43 -6.59 4.69
N SER A 11 9.10 -6.74 4.65
CA SER A 11 8.14 -5.66 4.45
C SER A 11 7.31 -5.32 5.69
N ALA A 12 7.70 -5.81 6.87
CA ALA A 12 7.05 -5.57 8.16
C ALA A 12 6.86 -4.07 8.47
N ASN A 13 7.71 -3.20 7.91
CA ASN A 13 7.38 -1.79 7.76
C ASN A 13 7.19 -1.47 6.28
N LEU A 14 5.92 -1.45 5.84
CA LEU A 14 5.56 -1.38 4.42
C LEU A 14 6.16 -0.14 3.75
N LEU A 15 5.92 1.05 4.29
CA LEU A 15 6.38 2.30 3.68
C LEU A 15 7.92 2.38 3.63
N ASN A 16 8.60 1.93 4.69
CA ASN A 16 10.07 1.90 4.71
C ASN A 16 10.64 0.88 3.70
N TYR A 17 9.99 -0.28 3.55
CA TYR A 17 10.35 -1.26 2.52
C TYR A 17 10.19 -0.67 1.12
N LEU A 18 9.02 -0.07 0.81
CA LEU A 18 8.74 0.52 -0.49
C LEU A 18 9.71 1.66 -0.83
N LYS A 19 10.00 2.54 0.14
CA LYS A 19 11.03 3.59 0.01
C LYS A 19 12.39 2.99 -0.33
N GLY A 20 12.82 1.97 0.42
CA GLY A 20 14.07 1.27 0.17
C GLY A 20 14.11 0.55 -1.17
N TRP A 21 12.99 -0.03 -1.61
CA TRP A 21 12.85 -0.65 -2.93
C TRP A 21 13.03 0.41 -4.04
N ALA A 22 12.32 1.53 -3.97
CA ALA A 22 12.38 2.59 -4.98
C ALA A 22 13.77 3.21 -5.09
N THR A 23 14.40 3.57 -3.97
CA THR A 23 15.77 4.12 -3.95
C THR A 23 16.80 3.17 -4.60
N ASN A 24 16.55 1.86 -4.59
CA ASN A 24 17.46 0.85 -5.15
C ASN A 24 16.97 0.26 -6.49
N LEU A 25 15.91 0.81 -7.08
CA LEU A 25 15.36 0.35 -8.36
C LEU A 25 16.33 0.55 -9.51
N ASN A 26 17.04 1.69 -9.55
CA ASN A 26 18.02 2.03 -10.59
C ASN A 26 17.50 1.81 -12.02
N TYR A 27 16.21 2.10 -12.24
CA TYR A 27 15.52 1.87 -13.50
C TYR A 27 14.50 2.99 -13.75
N GLU A 28 14.54 3.56 -14.95
CA GLU A 28 13.51 4.46 -15.48
C GLU A 28 13.11 3.99 -16.89
N GLY A 29 11.89 3.50 -17.07
CA GLY A 29 11.44 2.98 -18.36
C GLY A 29 10.10 2.26 -18.33
N ASN A 30 9.62 1.85 -19.51
CA ASN A 30 8.28 1.25 -19.69
C ASN A 30 8.14 -0.21 -19.22
N GLY A 31 9.19 -0.81 -18.68
CA GLY A 31 9.23 -2.23 -18.38
C GLY A 31 9.27 -3.10 -19.63
N GLN A 32 8.95 -4.38 -19.45
CA GLN A 32 8.96 -5.41 -20.49
C GLN A 32 7.77 -6.35 -20.30
N PHE A 33 7.16 -6.81 -21.39
CA PHE A 33 6.19 -7.91 -21.36
C PHE A 33 6.92 -9.25 -21.60
N ASP A 34 6.34 -10.33 -21.09
CA ASP A 34 6.86 -11.70 -21.21
C ASP A 34 6.89 -12.20 -22.66
N SER A 35 5.97 -11.68 -23.48
CA SER A 35 5.80 -12.08 -24.88
C SER A 35 5.67 -10.88 -25.82
N THR A 36 5.72 -11.17 -27.14
CA THR A 36 5.69 -10.12 -28.18
C THR A 36 4.28 -9.74 -28.62
N LEU A 37 3.28 -10.55 -28.30
CA LEU A 37 1.89 -10.35 -28.71
C LEU A 37 0.96 -10.59 -27.52
N PRO A 38 -0.05 -9.74 -27.33
CA PRO A 38 -1.03 -9.95 -26.27
C PRO A 38 -1.95 -11.16 -26.56
N PRO A 39 -2.62 -11.70 -25.52
CA PRO A 39 -2.51 -11.28 -24.12
C PRO A 39 -1.14 -11.64 -23.52
N TYR A 40 -0.72 -10.82 -22.57
CA TYR A 40 0.49 -11.00 -21.77
C TYR A 40 0.09 -11.64 -20.46
N ASP A 41 0.93 -12.56 -19.99
CA ASP A 41 0.78 -13.14 -18.66
C ASP A 41 1.53 -12.29 -17.63
N GLU A 42 2.62 -11.62 -18.04
CA GLU A 42 3.44 -10.82 -17.12
C GLU A 42 3.93 -9.50 -17.72
N TRP A 43 4.15 -8.53 -16.83
CA TRP A 43 4.92 -7.32 -17.09
C TRP A 43 5.94 -7.13 -15.99
N ALA A 44 7.19 -6.84 -16.34
CA ALA A 44 8.26 -6.57 -15.38
C ALA A 44 8.79 -5.14 -15.48
N GLY A 45 8.98 -4.52 -14.32
CA GLY A 45 9.63 -3.23 -14.15
C GLY A 45 10.93 -3.35 -13.36
N GLY A 46 12.06 -2.95 -13.94
CA GLY A 46 13.37 -3.02 -13.30
C GLY A 46 14.48 -3.45 -14.26
N GLN A 47 15.70 -3.58 -13.73
CA GLN A 47 16.84 -4.09 -14.49
C GLN A 47 16.84 -5.63 -14.50
N VAL A 48 16.52 -6.22 -15.66
CA VAL A 48 16.50 -7.67 -15.87
C VAL A 48 17.92 -8.23 -16.02
N ASP A 49 18.15 -9.40 -15.42
CA ASP A 49 19.41 -10.16 -15.43
C ASP A 49 20.61 -9.39 -14.83
N ILE A 50 20.32 -8.45 -13.92
CA ILE A 50 21.32 -7.75 -13.13
C ILE A 50 21.26 -8.23 -11.68
N ALA A 51 22.34 -8.84 -11.21
CA ALA A 51 22.39 -9.43 -9.87
C ALA A 51 22.05 -8.40 -8.78
N GLY A 52 21.04 -8.73 -7.96
CA GLY A 52 20.62 -7.91 -6.82
C GLY A 52 19.81 -6.64 -7.16
N SER A 53 19.48 -6.42 -8.45
CA SER A 53 18.56 -5.35 -8.86
C SER A 53 17.22 -5.49 -8.16
N ARG A 54 16.55 -4.37 -7.87
CA ARG A 54 15.13 -4.42 -7.48
C ARG A 54 14.28 -4.58 -8.73
N GLY A 55 13.16 -5.26 -8.58
CA GLY A 55 12.18 -5.43 -9.64
C GLY A 55 10.78 -5.52 -9.07
N VAL A 56 9.82 -5.31 -9.96
CA VAL A 56 8.41 -5.61 -9.76
C VAL A 56 7.92 -6.45 -10.93
N ILE A 57 7.09 -7.45 -10.65
CA ILE A 57 6.39 -8.25 -11.65
C ILE A 57 4.88 -8.08 -11.45
N LEU A 58 4.16 -7.78 -12.52
CA LEU A 58 2.72 -7.79 -12.60
C LEU A 58 2.29 -9.07 -13.30
N GLU A 59 1.47 -9.88 -12.63
CA GLU A 59 0.88 -11.11 -13.15
C GLU A 59 -0.56 -10.87 -13.61
N GLY A 60 -1.02 -11.60 -14.62
CA GLY A 60 -2.43 -11.63 -15.00
C GLY A 60 -2.71 -12.26 -16.36
N ASN A 61 -3.72 -11.75 -17.04
CA ASN A 61 -4.02 -12.06 -18.43
C ASN A 61 -4.54 -10.77 -19.07
N PHE A 62 -3.61 -9.96 -19.57
CA PHE A 62 -3.91 -8.58 -19.92
C PHE A 62 -3.35 -8.17 -21.28
N SER A 63 -3.86 -7.05 -21.79
CA SER A 63 -3.35 -6.39 -22.98
C SER A 63 -3.19 -4.90 -22.70
N TYR A 64 -2.24 -4.26 -23.36
CA TYR A 64 -2.04 -2.82 -23.26
C TYR A 64 -2.42 -2.11 -24.56
N ILE A 65 -3.44 -1.26 -24.52
CA ILE A 65 -3.96 -0.54 -25.69
C ILE A 65 -3.70 0.95 -25.51
N ILE A 66 -3.04 1.60 -26.46
CA ILE A 66 -2.84 3.06 -26.42
C ILE A 66 -4.05 3.75 -27.06
N PRO A 67 -4.68 4.76 -26.41
CA PRO A 67 -4.37 5.35 -25.11
C PRO A 67 -5.19 4.79 -23.93
N ALA A 68 -5.91 3.69 -24.12
CA ALA A 68 -6.86 3.13 -23.15
C ALA A 68 -6.22 2.54 -21.88
N GLY A 69 -4.97 2.09 -21.93
CA GLY A 69 -4.27 1.44 -20.83
C GLY A 69 -4.40 -0.08 -20.84
N PHE A 70 -4.30 -0.69 -19.65
CA PHE A 70 -4.45 -2.12 -19.48
C PHE A 70 -5.92 -2.56 -19.66
N THR A 71 -6.12 -3.76 -20.19
CA THR A 71 -7.41 -4.45 -20.38
C THR A 71 -7.22 -5.93 -20.05
N GLY A 72 -8.29 -6.68 -19.81
CA GLY A 72 -8.21 -8.09 -19.38
C GLY A 72 -8.33 -8.20 -17.86
N THR A 73 -7.45 -8.99 -17.23
CA THR A 73 -7.38 -9.16 -15.77
C THR A 73 -5.96 -9.00 -15.24
N VAL A 74 -5.84 -8.47 -14.04
CA VAL A 74 -4.58 -8.38 -13.29
C VAL A 74 -4.72 -9.13 -11.97
N ASP A 75 -3.76 -9.99 -11.68
CA ASP A 75 -3.83 -10.95 -10.58
C ASP A 75 -2.97 -10.52 -9.40
N SER A 76 -1.69 -10.17 -9.61
CA SER A 76 -0.81 -9.76 -8.51
C SER A 76 0.30 -8.81 -8.92
N LEU A 77 0.83 -8.07 -7.93
CA LEU A 77 2.10 -7.36 -8.01
C LEU A 77 3.09 -7.96 -7.01
N GLU A 78 4.25 -8.37 -7.50
CA GLU A 78 5.34 -8.92 -6.69
C GLU A 78 6.54 -7.98 -6.69
N PHE A 79 7.00 -7.56 -5.52
CA PHE A 79 8.17 -6.70 -5.35
C PHE A 79 9.31 -7.49 -4.71
N GLY A 80 10.51 -7.31 -5.24
CA GLY A 80 11.64 -8.10 -4.75
C GLY A 80 12.98 -7.75 -5.36
N ARG A 81 13.85 -8.77 -5.40
CA ARG A 81 15.25 -8.66 -5.79
C ARG A 81 15.68 -9.76 -6.75
N GLY A 82 16.62 -9.41 -7.63
CA GLY A 82 17.21 -10.34 -8.59
C GLY A 82 16.21 -10.70 -9.68
N LEU A 83 15.72 -9.67 -10.39
CA LEU A 83 14.80 -9.84 -11.51
C LEU A 83 15.54 -10.52 -12.67
N THR A 84 14.98 -11.64 -13.14
CA THR A 84 15.50 -12.42 -14.27
C THR A 84 14.44 -12.66 -15.32
N SER A 85 14.85 -13.05 -16.52
CA SER A 85 13.92 -13.45 -17.58
C SER A 85 14.30 -14.79 -18.21
N SER A 86 13.30 -15.54 -18.65
CA SER A 86 13.45 -16.83 -19.29
C SER A 86 12.40 -17.03 -20.37
N SER A 87 12.83 -17.47 -21.56
CA SER A 87 11.92 -17.78 -22.66
C SER A 87 10.92 -18.91 -22.36
N SER A 88 11.16 -19.72 -21.32
CA SER A 88 10.30 -20.85 -20.96
C SER A 88 9.39 -20.61 -19.75
N SER A 89 9.71 -19.61 -18.92
CA SER A 89 9.06 -19.43 -17.62
C SER A 89 8.80 -17.97 -17.27
N GLY A 90 8.95 -17.03 -18.22
CA GLY A 90 8.65 -15.63 -17.96
C GLY A 90 9.70 -14.92 -17.11
N PHE A 91 9.26 -13.94 -16.34
CA PHE A 91 10.04 -13.20 -15.38
C PHE A 91 10.04 -13.90 -14.01
N ASP A 92 11.10 -13.70 -13.24
CA ASP A 92 11.17 -14.23 -11.88
C ASP A 92 11.98 -13.30 -10.97
N LEU A 93 11.66 -13.29 -9.69
CA LEU A 93 12.40 -12.61 -8.63
C LEU A 93 13.12 -13.66 -7.77
N ALA A 94 14.44 -13.61 -7.74
CA ALA A 94 15.23 -14.48 -6.86
C ALA A 94 14.80 -14.40 -5.38
N ASN A 95 14.24 -13.25 -4.95
CA ASN A 95 13.59 -13.09 -3.67
C ASN A 95 12.36 -12.19 -3.83
N THR A 96 11.16 -12.74 -3.68
CA THR A 96 9.93 -11.94 -3.50
C THR A 96 9.83 -11.50 -2.04
N ASP A 97 9.95 -10.19 -1.81
CA ASP A 97 9.96 -9.59 -0.47
C ASP A 97 8.55 -9.07 -0.07
N LEU A 98 7.69 -8.75 -1.05
CA LEU A 98 6.30 -8.30 -0.85
C LEU A 98 5.43 -8.77 -2.02
N SER A 99 4.22 -9.25 -1.73
CA SER A 99 3.21 -9.61 -2.73
C SER A 99 1.89 -8.89 -2.42
N ILE A 100 1.28 -8.36 -3.47
CA ILE A 100 -0.04 -7.71 -3.45
C ILE A 100 -0.94 -8.47 -4.41
N ASP A 101 -1.97 -9.13 -3.88
CA ASP A 101 -3.02 -9.76 -4.66
C ASP A 101 -4.04 -8.68 -5.09
N LEU A 102 -4.23 -8.55 -6.40
CA LEU A 102 -5.13 -7.63 -7.07
C LEU A 102 -6.50 -8.26 -7.36
N GLY A 103 -6.64 -9.58 -7.16
CA GLY A 103 -7.91 -10.32 -7.18
C GLY A 103 -8.44 -10.67 -8.57
N GLY A 104 -7.64 -10.56 -9.62
CA GLY A 104 -7.99 -11.00 -10.97
C GLY A 104 -9.07 -10.16 -11.64
N VAL A 105 -9.06 -8.85 -11.40
CA VAL A 105 -10.04 -7.91 -11.97
C VAL A 105 -9.52 -7.17 -13.18
N SER A 106 -10.48 -6.61 -13.93
CA SER A 106 -10.14 -5.62 -14.94
C SER A 106 -9.49 -4.37 -14.32
N PRO A 107 -8.30 -3.98 -14.80
CA PRO A 107 -7.57 -2.86 -14.24
C PRO A 107 -8.28 -1.52 -14.52
N SER A 108 -8.20 -0.60 -13.55
CA SER A 108 -8.72 0.76 -13.69
C SER A 108 -7.74 1.68 -14.44
N LYS A 109 -8.18 2.91 -14.73
CA LYS A 109 -7.28 3.95 -15.27
C LYS A 109 -6.21 4.35 -14.25
N THR A 110 -6.58 4.42 -12.97
CA THR A 110 -5.67 4.67 -11.85
C THR A 110 -4.60 3.60 -11.80
N PHE A 111 -4.97 2.32 -11.94
CA PHE A 111 -4.01 1.22 -12.03
C PHE A 111 -3.03 1.39 -13.19
N THR A 112 -3.51 1.82 -14.37
CA THR A 112 -2.63 2.09 -15.52
C THR A 112 -1.61 3.19 -15.20
N GLY A 113 -2.03 4.26 -14.51
CA GLY A 113 -1.13 5.30 -14.02
C GLY A 113 -0.13 4.75 -13.00
N ALA A 114 -0.60 3.97 -12.03
CA ALA A 114 0.21 3.37 -10.98
C ALA A 114 1.37 2.54 -11.55
N ILE A 115 1.09 1.66 -12.50
CA ILE A 115 2.12 0.84 -13.16
C ILE A 115 3.15 1.71 -13.89
N TYR A 116 2.72 2.80 -14.53
CA TYR A 116 3.65 3.76 -15.13
C TYR A 116 4.54 4.43 -14.06
N SER A 117 3.94 4.91 -12.96
CA SER A 117 4.63 5.62 -11.88
C SER A 117 5.69 4.76 -11.20
N LEU A 118 5.43 3.46 -11.03
CA LEU A 118 6.37 2.50 -10.41
C LEU A 118 7.77 2.49 -11.04
N THR A 119 7.92 2.88 -12.31
CA THR A 119 9.18 2.83 -13.04
C THR A 119 9.57 4.14 -13.71
N HIS A 120 8.94 5.27 -13.37
CA HIS A 120 9.18 6.57 -14.01
C HIS A 120 9.48 7.71 -13.04
N ASN A 121 10.12 7.41 -11.92
CA ASN A 121 10.53 8.42 -10.96
C ASN A 121 11.93 8.97 -11.27
N SER A 122 12.00 10.10 -11.97
CA SER A 122 13.26 10.82 -12.22
C SER A 122 13.82 11.55 -10.99
N ASN A 123 13.06 11.61 -9.89
CA ASN A 123 13.36 12.39 -8.69
C ASN A 123 13.65 11.50 -7.47
N VAL A 124 13.97 10.21 -7.69
CA VAL A 124 14.10 9.19 -6.64
C VAL A 124 15.05 9.55 -5.49
N ASP A 125 16.08 10.37 -5.76
CA ASP A 125 17.01 10.85 -4.73
C ASP A 125 16.37 11.84 -3.75
N SER A 126 15.49 12.70 -4.24
CA SER A 126 14.77 13.70 -3.44
C SER A 126 13.42 13.21 -2.92
N ASP A 127 12.75 12.37 -3.71
CA ASP A 127 11.43 11.82 -3.41
C ASP A 127 11.34 10.39 -3.95
N PRO A 128 11.84 9.40 -3.19
CA PRO A 128 11.72 8.00 -3.59
C PRO A 128 10.29 7.47 -3.55
N LEU A 129 9.37 8.14 -2.85
CA LEU A 129 7.98 7.67 -2.75
C LEU A 129 7.14 8.07 -3.96
N ALA A 130 7.59 8.98 -4.83
CA ALA A 130 6.94 9.29 -6.11
C ALA A 130 6.68 8.07 -7.02
N ASN A 131 7.42 6.97 -6.87
CA ASN A 131 7.07 5.70 -7.54
C ASN A 131 5.68 5.18 -7.13
N PHE A 132 5.23 5.49 -5.92
CA PHE A 132 3.99 5.01 -5.29
C PHE A 132 2.94 6.10 -5.10
N THR A 133 3.35 7.36 -4.96
CA THR A 133 2.46 8.53 -4.84
C THR A 133 2.14 9.18 -6.18
N GLY A 134 2.79 8.73 -7.26
CA GLY A 134 2.52 9.20 -8.62
C GLY A 134 3.60 10.12 -9.15
N VAL A 135 3.70 10.20 -10.47
CA VAL A 135 4.72 10.99 -11.19
C VAL A 135 4.10 11.88 -12.25
N THR A 136 4.77 12.97 -12.59
CA THR A 136 4.46 13.71 -13.81
C THR A 136 5.24 13.11 -14.99
N SER A 137 4.52 12.63 -16.02
CA SER A 137 5.16 12.06 -17.22
C SER A 137 5.93 13.11 -18.02
N LYS A 138 6.77 12.67 -18.97
CA LYS A 138 7.52 13.57 -19.88
C LYS A 138 6.63 14.45 -20.75
N SER A 139 5.36 14.08 -20.93
CA SER A 139 4.37 14.91 -21.62
C SER A 139 3.70 15.95 -20.70
N GLY A 140 4.13 16.06 -19.45
CA GLY A 140 3.53 16.94 -18.44
C GLY A 140 2.22 16.44 -17.85
N LYS A 141 1.84 15.17 -18.08
CA LYS A 141 0.59 14.60 -17.57
C LYS A 141 0.86 13.90 -16.24
N GLN A 142 0.12 14.28 -15.20
CA GLN A 142 0.12 13.55 -13.93
C GLN A 142 -0.35 12.10 -14.15
N GLN A 143 0.38 11.16 -13.57
CA GLN A 143 0.02 9.76 -13.49
C GLN A 143 -0.24 9.44 -12.02
N ASP A 144 -1.29 8.67 -11.80
CA ASP A 144 -1.65 8.18 -10.49
C ASP A 144 -0.54 7.23 -9.98
N GLY A 145 -0.37 7.16 -8.68
CA GLY A 145 0.51 6.25 -7.98
C GLY A 145 -0.20 4.95 -7.59
N LEU A 146 0.58 3.99 -7.08
CA LEU A 146 0.01 2.78 -6.48
C LEU A 146 -0.87 3.11 -5.26
N PHE A 147 -0.53 4.13 -4.48
CA PHE A 147 -1.32 4.51 -3.30
C PHE A 147 -2.69 5.08 -3.70
N ASP A 148 -2.79 5.82 -4.81
CA ASP A 148 -4.09 6.22 -5.38
C ASP A 148 -4.95 5.01 -5.74
N TYR A 149 -4.35 4.01 -6.39
CA TYR A 149 -5.07 2.78 -6.74
C TYR A 149 -5.52 2.02 -5.48
N LEU A 150 -4.66 1.87 -4.49
CA LEU A 150 -5.00 1.22 -3.21
C LEU A 150 -6.09 2.00 -2.47
N GLY A 151 -6.12 3.34 -2.58
CA GLY A 151 -7.22 4.18 -2.11
C GLY A 151 -8.53 3.98 -2.90
N GLU A 152 -8.46 3.83 -4.22
CA GLU A 152 -9.63 3.55 -5.07
C GLU A 152 -10.31 2.22 -4.69
N VAL A 153 -9.50 1.18 -4.44
CA VAL A 153 -10.00 -0.18 -4.22
C VAL A 153 -10.17 -0.56 -2.75
N GLY A 154 -9.49 0.12 -1.84
CA GLY A 154 -9.27 -0.31 -0.47
C GLY A 154 -8.32 -1.52 -0.39
N THR A 155 -7.87 -1.83 0.82
CA THR A 155 -6.89 -2.90 1.09
C THR A 155 -7.28 -3.84 2.22
N VAL A 156 -6.81 -5.08 2.15
CA VAL A 156 -6.64 -5.97 3.29
C VAL A 156 -5.15 -6.14 3.52
N GLN A 157 -4.65 -5.72 4.67
CA GLN A 157 -3.23 -5.87 5.02
C GLN A 157 -3.07 -6.92 6.10
N ASN A 158 -2.27 -7.94 5.81
CA ASN A 158 -1.95 -9.00 6.73
C ASN A 158 -0.52 -8.79 7.26
N GLY A 159 -0.43 -8.42 8.53
CA GLY A 159 0.82 -8.37 9.28
C GLY A 159 1.40 -9.75 9.55
N THR A 160 2.53 -9.76 10.23
CA THR A 160 3.34 -10.93 10.52
C THR A 160 3.14 -11.37 11.98
N SER A 161 4.09 -12.16 12.50
CA SER A 161 4.17 -12.46 13.94
C SER A 161 5.13 -11.52 14.69
N GLY A 162 5.65 -10.49 14.00
CA GLY A 162 6.56 -9.49 14.54
C GLY A 162 5.88 -8.14 14.76
N ASN A 163 6.65 -7.10 15.06
CA ASN A 163 6.07 -5.75 15.18
C ASN A 163 5.95 -5.13 13.78
N ASP A 164 4.73 -4.90 13.33
CA ASP A 164 4.47 -4.42 11.98
C ASP A 164 4.01 -2.96 11.95
N TRP A 165 4.21 -2.31 10.80
CA TRP A 165 3.62 -1.03 10.44
C TRP A 165 2.70 -1.25 9.24
N LEU A 166 1.40 -1.18 9.51
CA LEU A 166 0.33 -1.29 8.53
C LEU A 166 -0.23 0.10 8.28
N TYR A 167 -0.59 0.39 7.03
CA TYR A 167 -0.96 1.75 6.61
C TYR A 167 -2.33 1.72 5.96
N SER A 168 -3.29 2.54 6.43
CA SER A 168 -4.47 2.79 5.62
C SER A 168 -4.11 3.67 4.41
N PHE A 169 -4.95 3.58 3.40
CA PHE A 169 -5.01 4.47 2.25
C PHE A 169 -6.37 5.19 2.29
N ASP A 170 -6.75 5.90 1.23
CA ASP A 170 -8.00 6.67 1.20
C ASP A 170 -9.29 5.82 1.16
N GLY A 171 -9.15 4.53 0.88
CA GLY A 171 -10.24 3.57 0.72
C GLY A 171 -10.68 2.97 2.05
N ASN A 172 -11.68 2.08 2.03
CA ASN A 172 -12.03 1.33 3.24
C ASN A 172 -11.05 0.16 3.40
N ASP A 173 -10.20 0.22 4.42
CA ASP A 173 -9.16 -0.77 4.64
C ASP A 173 -9.48 -1.74 5.78
N THR A 174 -8.85 -2.92 5.73
CA THR A 174 -8.81 -3.88 6.82
C THR A 174 -7.36 -4.18 7.18
N LEU A 175 -6.93 -3.79 8.38
CA LEU A 175 -5.57 -3.97 8.87
C LEU A 175 -5.55 -5.08 9.92
N ASN A 176 -4.91 -6.21 9.60
CA ASN A 176 -4.75 -7.36 10.48
C ASN A 176 -3.34 -7.36 11.06
N GLY A 177 -3.17 -6.90 12.31
CA GLY A 177 -1.82 -6.74 12.90
C GLY A 177 -1.05 -8.05 13.04
N GLY A 178 -1.75 -9.13 13.37
CA GLY A 178 -1.12 -10.41 13.67
C GLY A 178 -0.70 -10.47 15.13
N ALA A 179 0.51 -10.95 15.39
CA ALA A 179 1.07 -10.97 16.74
C ALA A 179 2.24 -10.01 16.79
N GLY A 180 2.44 -9.32 17.91
CA GLY A 180 3.48 -8.32 18.00
C GLY A 180 2.97 -7.11 18.74
N ARG A 181 3.74 -6.02 18.67
CA ARG A 181 3.29 -4.69 19.04
C ARG A 181 3.25 -3.85 17.76
N ASP A 182 2.08 -3.78 17.17
CA ASP A 182 1.87 -3.26 15.83
C ASP A 182 1.51 -1.78 15.83
N ARG A 183 1.74 -1.15 14.69
CA ARG A 183 1.32 0.22 14.39
C ARG A 183 0.36 0.22 13.22
N PHE A 184 -0.86 0.67 13.49
CA PHE A 184 -1.89 0.94 12.51
C PHE A 184 -1.85 2.43 12.20
N VAL A 185 -1.36 2.77 11.01
CA VAL A 185 -1.10 4.16 10.60
C VAL A 185 -2.25 4.64 9.72
N PHE A 186 -2.86 5.74 10.13
CA PHE A 186 -3.89 6.44 9.37
C PHE A 186 -3.31 7.82 9.02
N ASP A 187 -2.90 7.97 7.76
CA ASP A 187 -2.17 9.13 7.27
C ASP A 187 -2.87 9.70 6.04
N ARG A 188 -3.37 10.94 6.14
CA ARG A 188 -4.11 11.60 5.06
C ARG A 188 -3.20 12.23 4.01
N ASP A 189 -1.88 12.18 4.18
CA ASP A 189 -0.91 12.77 3.25
C ASP A 189 0.09 11.71 2.74
N ILE A 190 -0.26 10.42 2.87
CA ILE A 190 0.64 9.30 2.53
C ILE A 190 0.89 9.19 1.01
N ASP A 191 -0.08 9.57 0.20
CA ASP A 191 -0.03 9.61 -1.27
C ASP A 191 0.57 10.91 -1.80
N GLY A 192 1.16 11.74 -0.93
CA GLY A 192 1.75 13.03 -1.30
C GLY A 192 0.74 14.14 -1.58
N ALA A 193 -0.55 13.89 -1.36
CA ALA A 193 -1.60 14.89 -1.39
C ALA A 193 -2.51 14.78 -0.16
N LEU A 194 -2.93 15.91 0.40
CA LEU A 194 -3.84 15.87 1.54
C LEU A 194 -5.23 15.38 1.12
N SER A 195 -5.51 14.10 1.38
CA SER A 195 -6.78 13.45 1.14
C SER A 195 -7.89 14.00 2.01
N SER A 196 -9.13 13.96 1.52
CA SER A 196 -10.31 14.41 2.28
C SER A 196 -10.81 13.40 3.32
N THR A 197 -10.31 12.16 3.29
CA THR A 197 -10.81 11.04 4.10
C THR A 197 -9.69 10.04 4.38
N ILE A 198 -9.89 9.16 5.36
CA ILE A 198 -9.11 7.92 5.51
C ILE A 198 -9.95 6.69 5.16
N GLY A 199 -11.20 6.88 4.71
CA GLY A 199 -12.16 5.78 4.56
C GLY A 199 -12.78 5.33 5.89
N ASN A 200 -13.44 4.17 5.85
CA ASN A 200 -13.99 3.50 7.03
C ASN A 200 -13.22 2.20 7.23
N ASP A 201 -12.36 2.20 8.24
CA ASP A 201 -11.33 1.20 8.39
C ASP A 201 -11.63 0.21 9.51
N ALA A 202 -11.17 -1.02 9.35
CA ALA A 202 -11.25 -2.06 10.34
C ALA A 202 -9.87 -2.49 10.80
N VAL A 203 -9.65 -2.55 12.10
CA VAL A 203 -8.43 -3.08 12.70
C VAL A 203 -8.77 -4.38 13.44
N ASN A 204 -8.07 -5.45 13.08
CA ASN A 204 -8.18 -6.76 13.71
C ASN A 204 -6.89 -7.12 14.46
N GLY A 205 -7.04 -7.82 15.59
CA GLY A 205 -5.91 -8.26 16.41
C GLY A 205 -5.36 -7.19 17.36
N PHE A 206 -5.99 -6.02 17.44
CA PHE A 206 -5.52 -4.92 18.29
C PHE A 206 -5.49 -5.29 19.77
N THR A 207 -4.30 -5.23 20.36
CA THR A 207 -4.03 -5.45 21.77
C THR A 207 -4.01 -4.11 22.49
N ALA A 208 -5.01 -3.82 23.33
CA ALA A 208 -5.04 -2.58 24.11
C ALA A 208 -4.10 -2.59 25.33
N GLY A 209 -3.90 -1.42 25.94
CA GLY A 209 -3.10 -1.25 27.16
C GLY A 209 -1.71 -0.66 26.89
N ALA A 210 -1.00 -0.29 27.96
CA ALA A 210 0.21 0.54 27.87
C ALA A 210 1.40 -0.09 27.09
N LYS A 211 1.37 -1.42 26.89
CA LYS A 211 2.37 -2.16 26.12
C LYS A 211 1.79 -2.81 24.86
N GLY A 212 0.53 -2.54 24.58
CA GLY A 212 -0.18 -3.06 23.41
C GLY A 212 0.07 -2.22 22.16
N ASP A 213 -0.72 -2.48 21.14
CA ASP A 213 -0.61 -1.89 19.82
C ASP A 213 -0.93 -0.40 19.82
N ILE A 214 -0.63 0.22 18.68
CA ILE A 214 -0.65 1.66 18.51
C ILE A 214 -1.50 2.01 17.30
N VAL A 215 -2.48 2.89 17.50
CA VAL A 215 -3.11 3.66 16.44
C VAL A 215 -2.29 4.94 16.26
N ARG A 216 -1.67 5.10 15.10
CA ARG A 216 -0.92 6.30 14.74
C ARG A 216 -1.77 7.17 13.82
N LEU A 217 -2.07 8.38 14.26
CA LEU A 217 -2.90 9.34 13.54
C LEU A 217 -2.03 10.47 12.99
N ALA A 218 -1.89 10.51 11.67
CA ALA A 218 -1.30 11.59 10.90
C ALA A 218 -2.41 12.22 10.06
N LEU A 219 -3.38 12.83 10.73
CA LEU A 219 -4.61 13.31 10.08
C LEU A 219 -4.53 14.77 9.62
N GLN A 220 -3.42 15.48 9.90
CA GLN A 220 -3.26 16.92 9.66
C GLN A 220 -4.50 17.72 10.11
N SER A 221 -4.97 17.40 11.32
CA SER A 221 -6.19 17.92 11.90
C SER A 221 -6.00 18.14 13.39
N THR A 222 -6.36 19.34 13.85
CA THR A 222 -6.35 19.69 15.28
C THR A 222 -7.57 19.16 16.04
N ALA A 223 -8.47 18.43 15.38
CA ALA A 223 -9.67 17.88 16.03
C ALA A 223 -9.40 16.51 16.70
N PHE A 224 -8.30 15.85 16.33
CA PHE A 224 -7.96 14.50 16.74
C PHE A 224 -6.44 14.38 16.96
N ASP A 225 -5.84 15.36 17.64
CA ASP A 225 -4.39 15.44 17.90
C ASP A 225 -4.00 15.03 19.33
N SER A 226 -4.99 14.63 20.13
CA SER A 226 -4.78 14.15 21.49
C SER A 226 -5.61 12.92 21.86
N PHE A 227 -5.12 12.15 22.84
CA PHE A 227 -5.86 10.98 23.35
C PHE A 227 -7.23 11.36 23.91
N ALA A 228 -7.36 12.51 24.56
CA ALA A 228 -8.63 12.94 25.15
C ALA A 228 -9.71 13.15 24.06
N GLU A 229 -9.34 13.74 22.92
CA GLU A 229 -10.23 13.97 21.79
C GLU A 229 -10.63 12.66 21.12
N VAL A 230 -9.66 11.82 20.80
CA VAL A 230 -9.92 10.51 20.16
C VAL A 230 -10.74 9.61 21.07
N TYR A 231 -10.45 9.59 22.37
CA TYR A 231 -11.22 8.82 23.35
C TYR A 231 -12.65 9.35 23.52
N ALA A 232 -12.85 10.67 23.42
CA ALA A 232 -14.18 11.27 23.42
C ALA A 232 -14.96 10.94 22.14
N ALA A 233 -14.29 10.90 21.00
CA ALA A 233 -14.84 10.50 19.70
C ALA A 233 -15.11 8.99 19.57
N SER A 234 -14.54 8.18 20.47
CA SER A 234 -14.71 6.74 20.51
C SER A 234 -16.05 6.33 21.13
N SER A 235 -16.66 5.24 20.65
CA SER A 235 -17.87 4.65 21.22
C SER A 235 -17.78 3.12 21.25
N GLN A 236 -18.42 2.47 22.23
CA GLN A 236 -18.50 1.01 22.28
C GLN A 236 -19.66 0.54 21.41
N ALA A 237 -19.40 -0.37 20.48
CA ALA A 237 -20.39 -0.99 19.59
C ALA A 237 -20.27 -2.53 19.68
N GLY A 238 -21.11 -3.15 20.52
CA GLY A 238 -20.99 -4.58 20.80
C GLY A 238 -19.60 -4.90 21.38
N ALA A 239 -18.87 -5.82 20.75
CA ALA A 239 -17.51 -6.18 21.14
C ALA A 239 -16.42 -5.20 20.64
N ASN A 240 -16.79 -4.23 19.80
CA ASN A 240 -15.85 -3.36 19.09
C ASN A 240 -15.83 -1.95 19.68
N THR A 241 -14.72 -1.23 19.47
CA THR A 241 -14.66 0.22 19.70
C THR A 241 -14.61 0.93 18.35
N VAL A 242 -15.49 1.90 18.14
CA VAL A 242 -15.53 2.72 16.92
C VAL A 242 -15.08 4.12 17.24
N ILE A 243 -14.02 4.59 16.57
CA ILE A 243 -13.52 5.96 16.63
C ILE A 243 -14.15 6.72 15.45
N ASN A 244 -15.07 7.63 15.75
CA ASN A 244 -15.76 8.41 14.72
C ASN A 244 -15.01 9.71 14.45
N LEU A 245 -14.38 9.84 13.28
CA LEU A 245 -13.61 11.01 12.87
C LEU A 245 -14.44 12.01 12.03
N GLY A 246 -15.76 11.86 12.04
CA GLY A 246 -16.70 12.72 11.33
C GLY A 246 -16.59 12.57 9.81
N ALA A 247 -16.36 13.68 9.12
CA ALA A 247 -16.24 13.68 7.66
C ALA A 247 -14.96 12.98 7.16
N LEU A 248 -13.97 12.77 8.04
CA LEU A 248 -12.74 12.08 7.68
C LEU A 248 -12.95 10.56 7.54
N GLY A 249 -13.96 9.99 8.20
CA GLY A 249 -14.20 8.55 8.22
C GLY A 249 -14.31 7.98 9.64
N ASP A 250 -14.12 6.67 9.76
CA ASP A 250 -14.12 5.97 11.04
C ASP A 250 -13.06 4.86 11.12
N ILE A 251 -12.65 4.55 12.35
CA ILE A 251 -11.75 3.43 12.65
C ILE A 251 -12.46 2.49 13.61
N THR A 252 -12.72 1.27 13.17
CA THR A 252 -13.32 0.22 13.99
C THR A 252 -12.23 -0.73 14.52
N LEU A 253 -11.99 -0.68 15.83
CA LEU A 253 -11.14 -1.64 16.54
C LEU A 253 -11.96 -2.87 16.92
N ASN A 254 -11.82 -3.95 16.16
CA ASN A 254 -12.61 -5.16 16.33
C ASN A 254 -12.18 -5.95 17.57
N GLY A 255 -13.15 -6.33 18.40
CA GLY A 255 -12.90 -7.09 19.64
C GLY A 255 -12.24 -6.27 20.76
N VAL A 256 -12.12 -4.95 20.61
CA VAL A 256 -11.50 -4.07 21.61
C VAL A 256 -12.57 -3.39 22.46
N THR A 257 -12.42 -3.48 23.78
CA THR A 257 -13.24 -2.72 24.72
C THR A 257 -12.70 -1.29 24.89
N LYS A 258 -13.55 -0.28 24.75
CA LYS A 258 -13.17 1.15 24.81
C LYS A 258 -12.41 1.48 26.09
N THR A 259 -12.87 0.98 27.24
CA THR A 259 -12.24 1.27 28.55
C THR A 259 -10.87 0.61 28.74
N ALA A 260 -10.46 -0.28 27.84
CA ALA A 260 -9.11 -0.86 27.84
C ALA A 260 -8.09 0.03 27.10
N LEU A 261 -8.56 0.98 26.27
CA LEU A 261 -7.70 1.93 25.57
C LEU A 261 -7.07 2.90 26.56
N VAL A 262 -5.76 3.11 26.41
CA VAL A 262 -4.99 4.07 27.19
C VAL A 262 -4.22 5.00 26.27
N ALA A 263 -3.71 6.12 26.80
CA ALA A 263 -2.92 7.07 26.00
C ALA A 263 -1.72 6.43 25.28
N GLY A 264 -1.12 5.38 25.85
CA GLY A 264 -0.01 4.64 25.23
C GLY A 264 -0.39 3.84 23.98
N ASN A 265 -1.69 3.74 23.65
CA ASN A 265 -2.19 3.14 22.41
C ASN A 265 -2.29 4.13 21.24
N PHE A 266 -1.95 5.41 21.45
CA PHE A 266 -2.12 6.45 20.42
C PHE A 266 -0.82 7.24 20.21
N GLU A 267 -0.43 7.37 18.95
CA GLU A 267 0.65 8.26 18.49
C GLU A 267 0.01 9.32 17.57
N PHE A 268 0.38 10.59 17.75
CA PHE A 268 -0.15 11.71 16.97
C PHE A 268 0.98 12.39 16.19
N VAL A 269 0.73 12.68 14.91
CA VAL A 269 1.63 13.42 14.03
C VAL A 269 0.90 14.68 13.58
N ALA A 270 1.59 15.82 13.72
CA ALA A 270 1.08 17.14 13.32
C ALA A 270 1.12 17.32 11.81
#